data_AF-A0A958ITH2-F1
#
_entry.id   AF-A0A958ITH2-F1
#
_cell.length_a   1.000
_cell.length_b   1.000
_cell.length_c   1.000
_cell.angle_alpha   90.00
_cell.angle_beta   90.00
_cell.angle_gamma   90.00
#
_symmetry.space_group_name_H-M   'P 1'
#
loop_
_entity.id
_entity.type
_entity.pdbx_description
1 polymer ?
#
loop_
_entity_poly.entity_id
_entity_poly.type
_entity_poly.pdbx_seq_one_letter_code
_entity_poly.pdbx_strand_id
1 'polypeptide(L)' 'MKKESRQDSLDGLIMEIFNEEIQALRQEIVRNLGYLIQSAYVTEIQDERGKTGYQLLKSDTELSEFIASIQKK' A
#
# COMPACT_ATOMS: atom_id res chain seq x y z
N MET A 1 -23.25 36.88 20.62
CA MET A 1 -23.13 35.77 19.67
C MET A 1 -21.89 36.02 18.82
N LYS A 2 -20.85 35.19 18.98
CA LYS A 2 -19.61 35.31 18.19
C LYS A 2 -19.96 34.92 16.75
N LYS A 3 -19.65 35.78 15.79
CA LYS A 3 -19.73 35.47 14.37
C LYS A 3 -18.60 34.47 14.09
N GLU A 4 -18.85 33.17 14.22
CA GLU A 4 -17.99 32.17 13.61
C GLU A 4 -17.98 32.47 12.11
N SER A 5 -16.77 32.67 11.60
CA SER A 5 -16.54 33.25 10.28
C SER A 5 -17.05 32.28 9.23
N ARG A 6 -17.82 32.76 8.25
CA ARG A 6 -18.22 31.96 7.06
C ARG A 6 -17.01 31.33 6.34
N GLN A 7 -15.81 31.86 6.58
CA GLN A 7 -14.55 31.31 6.08
C GLN A 7 -14.18 29.98 6.77
N ASP A 8 -14.35 29.88 8.10
CA ASP A 8 -14.07 28.65 8.87
C ASP A 8 -15.01 27.51 8.44
N SER A 9 -16.25 27.84 8.03
CA SER A 9 -17.18 26.86 7.45
C SER A 9 -16.83 26.43 6.03
N LEU A 10 -16.19 27.31 5.24
CA LEU A 10 -15.76 26.99 3.88
C LEU A 10 -14.51 26.10 3.92
N ASP A 11 -13.54 26.45 4.78
CA ASP A 11 -12.33 25.67 4.97
C ASP A 11 -12.63 24.29 5.58
N GLY A 12 -13.61 24.22 6.51
CA GLY A 12 -14.13 22.96 7.02
C GLY A 12 -14.77 22.09 5.93
N LEU A 13 -15.62 22.67 5.10
CA LEU A 13 -16.27 21.96 3.98
C LEU A 13 -15.26 21.49 2.92
N ILE A 14 -14.24 22.30 2.61
CA ILE A 14 -13.17 21.92 1.69
C ILE A 14 -12.40 20.73 2.26
N MET A 15 -12.08 20.74 3.55
CA MET A 15 -11.39 19.62 4.20
C MET A 15 -12.24 18.35 4.25
N GLU A 16 -13.55 18.47 4.45
CA GLU A 16 -14.49 17.35 4.39
C GLU A 16 -14.50 16.71 2.99
N ILE A 17 -14.66 17.52 1.94
CA ILE A 17 -14.63 17.05 0.54
C ILE A 17 -13.28 16.38 0.21
N PHE A 18 -12.16 17.01 0.56
CA PHE A 18 -10.83 16.42 0.31
C PHE A 18 -10.62 15.11 1.08
N ASN A 19 -11.13 15.01 2.31
CA ASN A 19 -11.01 13.80 3.10
C ASN A 19 -11.86 12.65 2.53
N GLU A 20 -13.07 12.93 2.06
CA GLU A 20 -13.93 11.95 1.40
C GLU A 20 -13.29 11.40 0.11
N GLU A 21 -12.73 12.28 -0.73
CA GLU A 21 -12.02 11.89 -1.96
C GLU A 21 -10.76 11.06 -1.67
N ILE A 22 -9.98 11.42 -0.64
CA ILE A 22 -8.80 10.65 -0.20
C ILE A 22 -9.21 9.27 0.33
N GLN A 23 -10.32 9.18 1.05
CA GLN A 23 -10.83 7.90 1.57
C GLN A 23 -11.32 7.00 0.43
N ALA A 24 -12.05 7.55 -0.55
CA ALA A 24 -12.49 6.82 -1.74
C ALA A 24 -11.29 6.29 -2.54
N LEU A 25 -10.27 7.14 -2.77
CA LEU A 25 -9.04 6.74 -3.46
C LEU A 25 -8.29 5.63 -2.69
N ARG A 26 -8.20 5.74 -1.36
CA ARG A 26 -7.56 4.71 -0.53
C ARG A 26 -8.31 3.38 -0.62
N GLN A 27 -9.64 3.41 -0.57
CA GLN A 27 -10.46 2.20 -0.72
C GLN A 27 -10.29 1.58 -2.11
N GLU A 28 -10.19 2.39 -3.16
CA GLU A 28 -9.96 1.90 -4.52
C GLU A 28 -8.57 1.30 -4.69
N ILE A 29 -7.52 1.92 -4.14
CA ILE A 29 -6.16 1.36 -4.08
C ILE A 29 -6.17 0.03 -3.32
N VAL A 30 -6.81 -0.03 -2.15
CA VAL A 30 -6.89 -1.28 -1.37
C VAL A 30 -7.73 -2.33 -2.09
N ARG A 31 -8.79 -1.97 -2.82
CA ARG A 31 -9.58 -2.91 -3.62
C ARG A 31 -8.76 -3.46 -4.78
N ASN A 32 -8.04 -2.60 -5.50
CA ASN A 32 -7.30 -2.98 -6.70
C ASN A 32 -5.96 -3.66 -6.37
N LEU A 33 -5.25 -3.20 -5.34
CA LEU A 33 -3.98 -3.79 -4.88
C LEU A 33 -4.17 -4.87 -3.82
N GLY A 34 -5.19 -4.80 -2.97
CA GLY A 34 -5.48 -5.85 -1.99
C GLY A 34 -5.81 -7.18 -2.66
N TYR A 35 -6.44 -7.15 -3.83
CA TYR A 35 -6.63 -8.35 -4.67
C TYR A 35 -5.30 -8.89 -5.22
N LEU A 36 -4.31 -8.03 -5.48
CA LEU A 36 -2.96 -8.42 -5.89
C LEU A 36 -2.09 -8.88 -4.72
N ILE A 37 -2.32 -8.36 -3.51
CA ILE A 37 -1.52 -8.63 -2.30
C ILE A 37 -2.04 -9.87 -1.55
N GLN A 38 -3.35 -10.16 -1.57
CA GLN A 38 -3.91 -11.35 -0.90
C GLN A 38 -3.34 -12.67 -1.42
N SER A 39 -2.78 -12.69 -2.64
CA SER A 39 -2.13 -13.84 -3.27
C SER A 39 -0.65 -13.61 -3.55
N ALA A 40 -0.03 -12.56 -3.00
CA ALA A 40 1.38 -12.27 -3.21
C ALA A 40 2.19 -12.34 -1.92
N TYR A 41 3.32 -13.03 -1.99
CA TYR A 41 4.31 -13.13 -0.92
C TYR A 41 5.34 -12.02 -1.08
N VAL A 42 5.64 -11.28 -0.02
CA VAL A 42 6.76 -10.32 -0.01
C VAL A 42 7.94 -10.99 0.69
N THR A 43 9.09 -11.04 0.03
CA THR A 43 10.32 -11.61 0.58
C THR A 43 11.45 -10.60 0.58
N GLU A 44 12.27 -10.64 1.63
CA GLU A 44 13.49 -9.84 1.77
C GLU A 44 14.65 -10.56 1.06
N ILE A 45 15.39 -9.83 0.23
CA ILE A 45 16.56 -10.35 -0.46
C ILE A 45 17.76 -9.47 -0.13
N GLN A 46 18.84 -10.10 0.31
CA GLN A 46 20.11 -9.41 0.48
C GLN A 46 20.95 -9.63 -0.78
N ASP A 47 21.38 -8.53 -1.40
CA ASP A 47 22.30 -8.60 -2.54
C ASP A 47 23.72 -9.03 -2.09
N GLU A 48 24.60 -9.32 -3.05
CA GLU A 48 25.99 -9.75 -2.77
C GLU A 48 26.82 -8.68 -2.05
N ARG A 49 26.35 -7.44 -2.00
CA ARG A 49 26.98 -6.32 -1.30
C ARG A 49 26.37 -6.07 0.08
N GLY A 50 25.45 -6.94 0.52
CA GLY A 50 24.80 -6.85 1.81
C GLY A 50 23.60 -5.89 1.85
N LYS A 51 23.17 -5.32 0.71
CA LYS A 51 22.04 -4.39 0.65
C LYS A 51 20.73 -5.16 0.58
N THR A 52 19.82 -4.83 1.49
CA THR A 52 18.44 -5.35 1.48
C THR A 52 17.62 -4.72 0.36
N GLY A 53 16.95 -5.58 -0.42
CA GLY A 53 15.84 -5.25 -1.32
C GLY A 53 14.62 -6.12 -1.02
N TYR A 54 13.48 -5.78 -1.60
CA TYR A 54 12.23 -6.53 -1.45
C TYR A 54 11.75 -7.03 -2.81
N GLN A 55 11.31 -8.28 -2.88
CA GLN A 55 10.69 -8.86 -4.06
C GLN A 55 9.25 -9.30 -3.74
N LEU A 56 8.35 -8.97 -4.66
CA LEU A 56 6.97 -9.45 -4.65
C LEU A 56 6.88 -10.72 -5.49
N LEU A 57 6.46 -11.82 -4.88
CA LEU A 57 6.17 -13.09 -5.51
C LEU A 57 4.65 -13.19 -5.69
N LYS A 58 4.17 -13.36 -6.91
CA LYS A 58 2.75 -13.23 -7.28
C LYS A 58 1.99 -14.56 -7.32
N SER A 59 2.67 -15.67 -7.01
CA SER A 59 2.07 -17.00 -7.05
C SER A 59 2.79 -18.00 -6.12
N ASP A 60 2.11 -19.09 -5.79
CA ASP A 60 2.67 -20.23 -5.03
C ASP A 60 3.85 -20.89 -5.75
N THR A 61 3.85 -20.87 -7.09
CA THR A 61 4.97 -21.38 -7.90
C THR A 61 6.20 -20.52 -7.72
N GLU A 62 6.08 -19.19 -7.81
CA GLU A 62 7.19 -18.26 -7.56
C GLU A 62 7.72 -18.38 -6.13
N LEU A 63 6.85 -18.59 -5.14
CA LEU A 63 7.27 -18.90 -3.77
C LEU A 63 8.06 -20.21 -3.67
N SER A 64 7.58 -21.27 -4.29
CA SER A 64 8.22 -22.59 -4.24
C SER A 64 9.60 -22.57 -4.91
N GLU A 65 9.73 -21.90 -6.05
CA GLU A 65 10.99 -21.69 -6.75
C GLU A 65 11.98 -20.87 -5.90
N PHE A 66 11.49 -19.81 -5.27
CA PHE A 66 12.30 -18.99 -4.37
C PHE A 66 12.84 -19.80 -3.18
N ILE A 67 12.00 -20.58 -2.50
CA ILE A 67 12.41 -21.45 -1.39
C ILE A 67 13.46 -22.47 -1.84
N ALA A 68 13.25 -23.10 -3.00
CA ALA A 68 14.20 -24.04 -3.58
C ALA A 68 15.54 -23.40 -3.93
N SER A 69 15.55 -22.11 -4.30
CA SER A 69 16.78 -21.35 -4.61
C SER A 69 17.63 -21.07 -3.36
N ILE A 70 17.00 -20.89 -2.20
CA ILE A 70 17.70 -20.66 -0.93
C ILE A 70 18.31 -21.97 -0.40
N GLN A 71 17.59 -23.08 -0.48
CA GLN A 71 18.04 -24.37 0.08
C GLN A 71 19.21 -25.02 -0.66
N LYS A 72 19.51 -24.60 -1.90
CA LYS A 72 20.62 -25.13 -2.72
C LYS A 72 21.95 -24.38 -2.52
N LYS A 73 21.94 -23.28 -1.75
CA LYS A 73 23.14 -22.54 -1.34
C LYS A 73 23.68 -23.10 -0.03
#